data_AF-A0AAU7PAJ4-F1
#
_entry.id   AF-A0AAU7PAJ4-F1
#
_cell.length_a   1.000
_cell.length_b   1.000
_cell.length_c   1.000
_cell.angle_alpha   90.00
_cell.angle_beta   90.00
_cell.angle_gamma   90.00
#
_symmetry.space_group_name_H-M   'P 1'
#
loop_
_entity.id
_entity.type
_entity.pdbx_description
1 polymer ?
#
loop_
_entity_poly.entity_id
_entity_poly.type
_entity_poly.pdbx_seq_one_letter_code
_entity_poly.pdbx_strand_id
1 'polypeptide(L)'
;METLHTHWHLIAGVFLLAGWVKGVAGMGLPTVAMGLLGLWLTPAEAAALLALPSLVTNVQQAWGPDTLALLRRLWPLLATVTLGTWLSAGVMTGADPALVRAGLGALLALYALLGLARRQWTMQARHEPWVGPLAGLVTGLLSGATGVFVLPSLPYLSALHLPREVLIRSLGWCFGIATLALAIALAWHGALPGAAIAPSLWALLPTVIGMSLGAWVRNRISADMFRRFFFTTLLVLGLQGMWQALA
;
A
#
# COMPACT_ATOMS: atom_id res chain seq x y z
N MET A 1 -6.57 -4.09 22.43
CA MET A 1 -6.18 -2.72 22.85
C MET A 1 -5.05 -2.71 23.88
N GLU A 2 -5.02 -3.58 24.90
CA GLU A 2 -3.82 -3.79 25.73
C GLU A 2 -2.59 -4.07 24.87
N THR A 3 -2.74 -4.92 23.85
CA THR A 3 -1.72 -5.23 22.84
C THR A 3 -1.15 -4.00 22.12
N LEU A 4 -1.90 -2.92 21.91
CA LEU A 4 -1.41 -1.73 21.20
C LEU A 4 -0.53 -0.85 22.10
N HIS A 5 -0.88 -0.72 23.38
CA HIS A 5 -0.09 0.05 24.35
C HIS A 5 1.22 -0.66 24.70
N THR A 6 1.19 -1.98 24.83
CA THR A 6 2.39 -2.77 25.16
C THR A 6 3.41 -2.79 23.99
N HIS A 7 2.95 -2.71 22.74
CA HIS A 7 3.82 -2.84 21.56
C HIS A 7 4.01 -1.53 20.76
N TRP A 8 3.79 -0.36 21.38
CA TRP A 8 3.85 0.93 20.66
C TRP A 8 5.21 1.16 19.98
N HIS A 9 6.30 0.70 20.59
CA HIS A 9 7.66 0.83 20.07
C HIS A 9 7.87 -0.03 18.82
N LEU A 10 7.28 -1.23 18.76
CA LEU A 10 7.29 -2.08 17.55
C LEU A 10 6.48 -1.44 16.44
N ILE A 11 5.28 -0.92 16.75
CA ILE A 11 4.43 -0.22 15.78
C ILE A 11 5.17 0.99 15.21
N ALA A 12 5.79 1.81 16.07
CA ALA A 12 6.59 2.95 15.64
C ALA A 12 7.78 2.51 14.76
N GLY A 13 8.47 1.43 15.11
CA GLY A 13 9.55 0.85 14.31
C GLY A 13 9.08 0.37 12.92
N VAL A 14 7.93 -0.28 12.85
CA VAL A 14 7.32 -0.71 11.58
C VAL A 14 6.98 0.50 10.70
N PHE A 15 6.33 1.52 11.27
CA PHE A 15 5.99 2.73 10.52
C PHE A 15 7.21 3.56 10.11
N LEU A 16 8.27 3.59 10.94
CA LEU A 16 9.55 4.19 10.59
C LEU A 16 10.18 3.47 9.39
N LEU A 17 10.24 2.14 9.42
CA LEU A 17 10.80 1.34 8.32
C LEU A 17 9.96 1.47 7.05
N ALA A 18 8.63 1.37 7.18
CA ALA A 18 7.72 1.47 6.05
C ALA A 18 7.71 2.89 5.44
N GLY A 19 7.83 3.92 6.28
CA GLY A 19 8.09 5.29 5.87
C GLY A 19 9.43 5.43 5.14
N TRP A 20 10.50 4.83 5.67
CA TRP A 20 11.82 4.82 5.03
C TRP A 20 11.80 4.18 3.64
N VAL A 21 11.19 3.00 3.50
CA VAL A 21 10.97 2.35 2.20
C VAL A 21 10.22 3.27 1.25
N LYS A 22 9.13 3.92 1.72
CA LYS A 22 8.38 4.88 0.91
C LYS A 22 9.19 6.11 0.53
N GLY A 23 10.05 6.63 1.39
CA GLY A 23 10.95 7.74 1.08
C GLY A 23 11.96 7.39 -0.02
N VAL A 24 12.50 6.16 0.02
CA VAL A 24 13.44 5.67 -0.99
C VAL A 24 12.72 5.36 -2.32
N ALA A 25 11.60 4.65 -2.27
CA ALA A 25 10.94 4.09 -3.45
C ALA A 25 9.86 5.00 -4.05
N GLY A 26 9.28 5.91 -3.27
CA GLY A 26 8.03 6.63 -3.56
C GLY A 26 6.75 5.82 -3.27
N MET A 27 6.90 4.53 -2.92
CA MET A 27 5.80 3.56 -2.73
C MET A 27 6.14 2.55 -1.63
N GLY A 28 5.18 1.71 -1.23
CA GLY A 28 5.47 0.51 -0.42
C GLY A 28 5.21 0.63 1.09
N LEU A 29 4.85 1.80 1.61
CA LEU A 29 4.45 1.96 3.03
C LEU A 29 3.33 0.96 3.43
N PRO A 30 2.17 0.92 2.76
CA PRO A 30 1.13 -0.08 3.02
C PRO A 30 1.63 -1.51 2.96
N THR A 31 2.43 -1.85 1.96
CA THR A 31 2.95 -3.20 1.74
C THR A 31 3.82 -3.67 2.90
N VAL A 32 4.74 -2.82 3.36
CA VAL A 32 5.64 -3.13 4.48
C VAL A 32 4.88 -3.12 5.79
N ALA A 33 4.02 -2.11 6.01
CA ALA A 33 3.24 -2.00 7.23
C ALA A 33 2.28 -3.18 7.41
N MET A 34 1.47 -3.51 6.39
CA MET A 34 0.55 -4.65 6.45
C MET A 34 1.30 -5.98 6.60
N GLY A 35 2.42 -6.16 5.90
CA GLY A 35 3.22 -7.39 6.00
C GLY A 35 3.84 -7.61 7.38
N LEU A 36 4.30 -6.55 8.05
CA LEU A 36 4.91 -6.64 9.37
C LEU A 36 3.88 -6.63 10.50
N LEU A 37 2.91 -5.70 10.47
CA LEU A 37 1.86 -5.64 11.49
C LEU A 37 0.98 -6.89 11.48
N GLY A 38 0.73 -7.48 10.30
CA GLY A 38 -0.05 -8.70 10.15
C GLY A 38 0.55 -9.95 10.81
N LEU A 39 1.79 -9.89 11.28
CA LEU A 39 2.42 -10.97 12.05
C LEU A 39 1.82 -11.13 13.45
N TRP A 40 1.21 -10.07 14.02
CA TRP A 40 0.62 -10.10 15.36
C TRP A 40 -0.68 -9.31 15.52
N LEU A 41 -1.08 -8.51 14.53
CA LEU A 41 -2.37 -7.84 14.50
C LEU A 41 -3.31 -8.53 13.50
N THR A 42 -4.61 -8.36 13.71
CA THR A 42 -5.58 -8.69 12.66
C THR A 42 -5.39 -7.77 11.45
N PRO A 43 -5.74 -8.23 10.23
CA PRO A 43 -5.68 -7.39 9.03
C PRO A 43 -6.45 -6.06 9.18
N ALA A 44 -7.63 -6.09 9.80
CA ALA A 44 -8.43 -4.90 10.05
C ALA A 44 -7.73 -3.90 11.01
N GLU A 45 -7.13 -4.38 12.10
CA GLU A 45 -6.36 -3.52 13.02
C GLU A 45 -5.13 -2.90 12.34
N ALA A 46 -4.38 -3.69 11.57
CA ALA A 46 -3.23 -3.19 10.82
C ALA A 46 -3.64 -2.10 9.81
N ALA A 47 -4.73 -2.33 9.07
CA ALA A 47 -5.27 -1.36 8.11
C ALA A 47 -5.79 -0.09 8.81
N ALA A 48 -6.43 -0.21 9.98
CA ALA A 48 -6.89 0.90 10.78
C ALA A 48 -5.73 1.80 11.25
N LEU A 49 -4.63 1.21 11.73
CA LEU A 49 -3.42 1.97 12.11
C LEU A 49 -2.77 2.65 10.92
N LEU A 50 -2.76 2.00 9.76
CA LEU A 50 -2.15 2.49 8.53
C LEU A 50 -2.92 3.65 7.88
N ALA A 51 -4.23 3.76 8.13
CA ALA A 51 -5.13 4.68 7.42
C ALA A 51 -4.63 6.14 7.41
N LEU A 52 -4.38 6.76 8.57
CA LEU A 52 -3.91 8.15 8.61
C LEU A 52 -2.50 8.33 8.04
N PRO A 53 -1.47 7.55 8.45
CA PRO A 53 -0.13 7.65 7.87
C PRO A 53 -0.12 7.51 6.35
N SER A 54 -0.85 6.52 5.82
CA SER A 54 -0.94 6.29 4.38
C SER A 54 -1.67 7.42 3.68
N LEU A 55 -2.82 7.87 4.20
CA LEU A 55 -3.60 8.92 3.57
C LEU A 55 -2.81 10.23 3.52
N VAL A 56 -2.27 10.68 4.65
CA VAL A 56 -1.53 11.95 4.75
C VAL A 56 -0.31 11.96 3.84
N THR A 57 0.48 10.88 3.85
CA THR A 57 1.71 10.82 3.06
C THR A 57 1.45 10.64 1.56
N ASN A 58 0.39 9.93 1.17
CA ASN A 58 -0.02 9.84 -0.23
C ASN A 58 -0.59 11.17 -0.72
N VAL A 59 -1.39 11.85 0.10
CA VAL A 59 -1.89 13.19 -0.18
C VAL A 59 -0.73 14.15 -0.37
N GLN A 60 0.24 14.18 0.55
CA GLN A 60 1.42 15.02 0.40
C GLN A 60 2.19 14.76 -0.91
N GLN A 61 2.27 13.52 -1.39
CA GLN A 61 2.91 13.19 -2.67
C GLN A 61 2.06 13.51 -3.91
N ALA A 62 0.73 13.59 -3.81
CA ALA A 62 -0.15 13.64 -4.98
C ALA A 62 -0.28 15.06 -5.58
N TRP A 63 -0.12 16.09 -4.76
CA TRP A 63 -0.29 17.49 -5.17
C TRP A 63 0.92 18.01 -5.96
N GLY A 64 0.65 18.91 -6.90
CA GLY A 64 1.67 19.58 -7.72
C GLY A 64 1.09 20.26 -8.97
N PRO A 65 1.94 20.70 -9.91
CA PRO A 65 1.52 21.36 -11.16
C PRO A 65 0.56 20.50 -11.99
N ASP A 66 -0.48 21.07 -12.60
CA ASP A 66 -1.41 20.34 -13.48
C ASP A 66 -2.16 19.16 -12.83
N THR A 67 -2.40 19.21 -11.52
CA THR A 67 -3.13 18.16 -10.78
C THR A 67 -4.49 17.83 -11.40
N LEU A 68 -5.23 18.83 -11.90
CA LEU A 68 -6.53 18.61 -12.56
C LEU A 68 -6.41 17.79 -13.84
N ALA A 69 -5.38 18.02 -14.65
CA ALA A 69 -5.14 17.25 -15.88
C ALA A 69 -4.79 15.80 -15.53
N LEU A 70 -3.98 15.59 -14.50
CA LEU A 70 -3.63 14.26 -14.01
C LEU A 70 -4.87 13.49 -13.51
N LEU A 71 -5.72 14.14 -12.70
CA LEU A 71 -6.96 13.55 -12.21
C LEU A 71 -7.93 13.20 -13.36
N ARG A 72 -8.07 14.07 -14.37
CA ARG A 72 -8.86 13.78 -15.57
C ARG A 72 -8.32 12.62 -16.40
N ARG A 73 -7.02 12.34 -16.36
CA ARG A 73 -6.45 11.15 -17.02
C ARG A 73 -6.68 9.89 -16.19
N LEU A 74 -6.54 9.99 -14.87
CA LEU A 74 -6.59 8.84 -13.96
C LEU A 74 -8.00 8.49 -13.46
N TRP A 75 -9.01 9.34 -13.67
CA TRP A 75 -10.36 9.13 -13.12
C TRP A 75 -10.94 7.72 -13.32
N PRO A 76 -10.76 7.02 -14.46
CA PRO A 76 -11.34 5.69 -14.62
C PRO A 76 -10.70 4.67 -13.68
N LEU A 77 -9.38 4.77 -13.50
CA LEU A 77 -8.62 3.94 -12.55
C LEU A 77 -9.01 4.28 -11.11
N LEU A 78 -9.15 5.57 -10.78
CA LEU A 78 -9.51 6.04 -9.43
C LEU A 78 -10.94 5.64 -9.04
N ALA A 79 -11.88 5.66 -9.98
CA ALA A 79 -13.26 5.22 -9.77
C ALA A 79 -13.31 3.71 -9.54
N THR A 80 -12.63 2.93 -10.39
CA THR A 80 -12.65 1.47 -10.29
C THR A 80 -11.86 0.92 -9.11
N VAL A 81 -10.77 1.58 -8.67
CA VAL A 81 -10.07 1.20 -7.43
C VAL A 81 -10.96 1.44 -6.20
N THR A 82 -11.72 2.53 -6.18
CA THR A 82 -12.70 2.80 -5.12
C THR A 82 -13.78 1.73 -5.11
N LEU A 83 -14.39 1.44 -6.27
CA LEU A 83 -15.41 0.42 -6.42
C LEU A 83 -14.90 -0.96 -5.98
N GLY A 84 -13.76 -1.41 -6.50
CA GLY A 84 -13.17 -2.71 -6.13
C GLY A 84 -12.85 -2.80 -4.65
N THR A 85 -12.39 -1.70 -4.03
CA THR A 85 -12.12 -1.65 -2.59
C THR A 85 -13.40 -1.88 -1.80
N TRP A 86 -14.49 -1.20 -2.13
CA TRP A 86 -15.77 -1.39 -1.44
C TRP A 86 -16.37 -2.77 -1.66
N LEU A 87 -16.27 -3.32 -2.87
CA LEU A 87 -16.78 -4.67 -3.19
C LEU A 87 -16.07 -5.79 -2.41
N SER A 88 -14.82 -5.58 -2.00
CA SER A 88 -13.99 -6.59 -1.35
C SER A 88 -13.68 -6.33 0.12
N ALA A 89 -13.95 -5.13 0.65
CA ALA A 89 -13.61 -4.75 2.02
C ALA A 89 -14.21 -5.67 3.08
N GLY A 90 -15.39 -6.24 2.83
CA GLY A 90 -16.02 -7.20 3.74
C GLY A 90 -15.22 -8.51 3.90
N VAL A 91 -14.33 -8.84 2.97
CA VAL A 91 -13.42 -10.00 3.11
C VAL A 91 -12.47 -9.78 4.28
N MET A 92 -11.92 -8.57 4.45
CA MET A 92 -10.95 -8.27 5.49
C MET A 92 -11.55 -8.30 6.90
N THR A 93 -12.85 -8.04 7.03
CA THR A 93 -13.56 -7.94 8.32
C THR A 93 -14.40 -9.17 8.64
N GLY A 94 -14.87 -9.90 7.62
CA GLY A 94 -15.81 -11.01 7.76
C GLY A 94 -15.24 -12.40 7.47
N ALA A 95 -14.10 -12.51 6.77
CA ALA A 95 -13.47 -13.80 6.52
C ALA A 95 -12.58 -14.23 7.69
N ASP A 96 -12.17 -15.51 7.70
CA ASP A 96 -11.18 -16.01 8.65
C ASP A 96 -9.88 -15.18 8.54
N PRO A 97 -9.43 -14.53 9.64
CA PRO A 97 -8.19 -13.78 9.65
C PRO A 97 -6.98 -14.58 9.17
N ALA A 98 -6.94 -15.90 9.35
CA ALA A 98 -5.87 -16.76 8.82
C ALA A 98 -5.88 -16.80 7.29
N LEU A 99 -7.05 -16.94 6.66
CA LEU A 99 -7.19 -16.92 5.21
C LEU A 99 -6.82 -15.56 4.62
N VAL A 100 -7.23 -14.46 5.27
CA VAL A 100 -6.87 -13.10 4.84
C VAL A 100 -5.35 -12.89 4.95
N ARG A 101 -4.72 -13.36 6.04
CA ARG A 101 -3.26 -13.34 6.19
C ARG A 101 -2.55 -14.17 5.12
N ALA A 102 -3.05 -15.37 4.82
CA ALA A 102 -2.51 -16.20 3.73
C ALA A 102 -2.60 -15.49 2.38
N GLY A 103 -3.75 -14.87 2.08
CA GLY A 103 -3.98 -14.11 0.86
C GLY A 103 -3.07 -12.89 0.74
N LEU A 104 -2.88 -12.15 1.84
CA LEU A 104 -1.88 -11.08 1.93
C LEU A 104 -0.47 -11.63 1.66
N GLY A 105 -0.09 -12.73 2.31
CA GLY A 105 1.21 -13.36 2.14
C GLY A 105 1.47 -13.79 0.69
N ALA A 106 0.49 -14.43 0.06
CA ALA A 106 0.54 -14.81 -1.35
C ALA A 106 0.67 -13.58 -2.27
N LEU A 107 -0.06 -12.50 -1.98
CA LEU A 107 0.03 -11.25 -2.73
C LEU A 107 1.42 -10.59 -2.60
N LEU A 108 2.00 -10.59 -1.40
CA LEU A 108 3.35 -10.09 -1.15
C LEU A 108 4.41 -10.93 -1.89
N ALA A 109 4.28 -12.26 -1.86
CA ALA A 109 5.17 -13.16 -2.58
C ALA A 109 5.07 -12.96 -4.10
N LEU A 110 3.85 -12.86 -4.65
CA LEU A 110 3.63 -12.55 -6.06
C LEU A 110 4.27 -11.22 -6.45
N TYR A 111 4.04 -10.17 -5.65
CA TYR A 111 4.63 -8.85 -5.90
C TYR A 111 6.16 -8.90 -5.85
N ALA A 112 6.74 -9.63 -4.90
CA ALA A 112 8.17 -9.84 -4.80
C ALA A 112 8.76 -10.54 -6.02
N LEU A 113 8.14 -11.63 -6.49
CA LEU A 113 8.59 -12.36 -7.67
C LEU A 113 8.55 -11.49 -8.93
N LEU A 114 7.46 -10.75 -9.14
CA LEU A 114 7.34 -9.79 -10.25
C LEU A 114 8.42 -8.70 -10.17
N GLY A 115 8.64 -8.17 -8.97
CA GLY A 115 9.65 -7.15 -8.69
C GLY A 115 11.08 -7.61 -8.93
N LEU A 116 11.39 -8.88 -8.60
CA LEU A 116 12.70 -9.49 -8.80
C LEU A 116 12.96 -9.83 -10.28
N ALA A 117 11.93 -10.25 -11.02
CA ALA A 117 12.03 -10.68 -12.42
C ALA A 117 12.40 -9.56 -13.43
N ARG A 118 12.43 -8.28 -13.02
CA ARG A 118 12.79 -7.12 -13.86
C ARG A 118 11.96 -6.95 -15.14
N ARG A 119 10.74 -7.48 -15.19
CA ARG A 119 9.91 -7.39 -16.38
C ARG A 119 9.42 -5.94 -16.56
N GLN A 120 10.01 -5.21 -17.51
CA GLN A 120 9.51 -3.91 -17.92
C GLN A 120 8.39 -4.11 -18.93
N TRP A 121 7.17 -3.81 -18.52
CA TRP A 121 6.02 -3.82 -19.42
C TRP A 121 5.89 -2.46 -20.09
N THR A 122 5.77 -2.45 -21.41
CA THR A 122 5.47 -1.24 -22.16
C THR A 122 4.01 -1.22 -22.56
N MET A 123 3.31 -0.15 -22.20
CA MET A 123 1.89 0.00 -22.55
C MET A 123 1.76 0.92 -23.77
N GLN A 124 1.02 0.45 -24.77
CA GLN A 124 0.64 1.28 -25.90
C GLN A 124 -0.58 2.12 -25.53
N ALA A 125 -0.59 3.40 -25.92
CA ALA A 125 -1.63 4.38 -25.58
C ALA A 125 -3.06 3.89 -25.90
N ARG A 126 -3.24 3.08 -26.95
CA ARG A 126 -4.54 2.52 -27.35
C ARG A 126 -5.19 1.61 -26.30
N HIS A 127 -4.41 0.99 -25.42
CA HIS A 127 -4.94 0.09 -24.40
C HIS A 127 -5.18 0.81 -23.06
N GLU A 128 -4.69 2.04 -22.91
CA GLU A 128 -4.83 2.83 -21.67
C GLU A 128 -6.28 2.94 -21.17
N PRO A 129 -7.30 3.20 -22.03
CA PRO A 129 -8.68 3.34 -21.60
C PRO A 129 -9.29 2.06 -21.01
N TRP A 130 -8.73 0.89 -21.30
CA TRP A 130 -9.25 -0.41 -20.85
C TRP A 130 -8.41 -0.99 -19.72
N VAL A 131 -7.08 -0.88 -19.84
CA VAL A 131 -6.16 -1.42 -18.83
C VAL A 131 -6.17 -0.56 -17.56
N GLY A 132 -6.36 0.76 -17.67
CA GLY A 132 -6.48 1.64 -16.50
C GLY A 132 -7.61 1.25 -15.55
N PRO A 133 -8.88 1.19 -16.02
CA PRO A 133 -10.00 0.71 -15.21
C PRO A 133 -9.83 -0.72 -14.69
N LEU A 134 -9.33 -1.63 -15.52
CA LEU A 134 -9.10 -3.02 -15.08
C LEU A 134 -8.05 -3.08 -13.97
N ALA A 135 -6.96 -2.32 -14.13
CA ALA A 135 -5.91 -2.25 -13.13
C ALA A 135 -6.43 -1.64 -11.82
N GLY A 136 -7.24 -0.57 -11.93
CA GLY A 136 -7.93 0.03 -10.79
C GLY A 136 -8.83 -0.98 -10.08
N LEU A 137 -9.72 -1.66 -10.80
CA LEU A 137 -10.64 -2.65 -10.25
C LEU A 137 -9.91 -3.78 -9.52
N VAL A 138 -8.93 -4.42 -10.16
CA VAL A 138 -8.16 -5.51 -9.54
C VAL A 138 -7.39 -5.00 -8.33
N THR A 139 -6.80 -3.80 -8.42
CA THR A 139 -6.12 -3.18 -7.28
C THR A 139 -7.10 -2.96 -6.14
N GLY A 140 -8.29 -2.44 -6.43
CA GLY A 140 -9.33 -2.22 -5.45
C GLY A 140 -9.74 -3.51 -4.76
N LEU A 141 -10.01 -4.57 -5.52
CA LEU A 141 -10.37 -5.88 -4.97
C LEU A 141 -9.29 -6.45 -4.03
N LEU A 142 -8.02 -6.31 -4.41
CA LEU A 142 -6.90 -6.72 -3.56
C LEU A 142 -6.75 -5.80 -2.34
N SER A 143 -6.97 -4.51 -2.52
CA SER A 143 -6.86 -3.48 -1.48
C SER A 143 -7.91 -3.64 -0.40
N GLY A 144 -9.18 -3.85 -0.78
CA GLY A 144 -10.26 -4.08 0.17
C GLY A 144 -10.07 -5.39 0.92
N ALA A 145 -9.63 -6.44 0.23
CA ALA A 145 -9.41 -7.74 0.86
C ALA A 145 -8.17 -7.81 1.77
N THR A 146 -7.10 -7.06 1.47
CA THR A 146 -5.77 -7.27 2.13
C THR A 146 -5.10 -6.01 2.68
N GLY A 147 -5.58 -4.81 2.34
CA GLY A 147 -4.94 -3.53 2.69
C GLY A 147 -3.70 -3.16 1.86
N VAL A 148 -3.38 -3.91 0.79
CA VAL A 148 -2.25 -3.63 -0.11
C VAL A 148 -2.72 -2.99 -1.42
N PHE A 149 -2.24 -1.77 -1.70
CA PHE A 149 -2.70 -0.97 -2.84
C PHE A 149 -1.87 -1.10 -4.13
N VAL A 150 -0.88 -2.00 -4.18
CA VAL A 150 0.21 -1.89 -5.16
C VAL A 150 -0.09 -2.58 -6.50
N LEU A 151 -0.66 -3.77 -6.49
CA LEU A 151 -0.87 -4.57 -7.70
C LEU A 151 -2.31 -4.47 -8.20
N PRO A 152 -2.56 -4.39 -9.52
CA PRO A 152 -1.62 -4.11 -10.62
C PRO A 152 -1.44 -2.61 -10.95
N SER A 153 -2.04 -1.68 -10.19
CA SER A 153 -1.98 -0.24 -10.49
C SER A 153 -0.55 0.33 -10.58
N LEU A 154 0.38 -0.10 -9.72
CA LEU A 154 1.78 0.36 -9.79
C LEU A 154 2.47 -0.09 -11.08
N PRO A 155 2.48 -1.39 -11.45
CA PRO A 155 3.02 -1.82 -12.74
C PRO A 155 2.36 -1.10 -13.92
N TYR A 156 1.04 -0.91 -13.89
CA TYR A 156 0.31 -0.16 -14.92
C TYR A 156 0.82 1.28 -15.05
N LEU A 157 0.85 2.04 -13.95
CA LEU A 157 1.33 3.43 -13.95
C LEU A 157 2.81 3.53 -14.35
N SER A 158 3.63 2.54 -13.99
CA SER A 158 5.03 2.47 -14.39
C SER A 158 5.18 2.20 -15.89
N ALA A 159 4.28 1.40 -16.48
CA ALA A 159 4.26 1.07 -17.90
C ALA A 159 3.85 2.26 -18.80
N LEU A 160 3.27 3.32 -18.23
CA LEU A 160 2.96 4.57 -18.93
C LEU A 160 4.21 5.44 -19.18
N HIS A 161 5.39 5.06 -18.66
CA HIS A 161 6.65 5.79 -18.82
C HIS A 161 6.56 7.28 -18.45
N LEU A 162 5.76 7.60 -17.43
CA LEU A 162 5.61 8.96 -16.95
C LEU A 162 6.95 9.48 -16.38
N PRO A 163 7.21 10.80 -16.50
CA PRO A 163 8.29 11.41 -15.75
C PRO A 163 8.16 11.07 -14.27
N ARG A 164 9.28 10.83 -13.60
CA ARG A 164 9.30 10.30 -12.22
C ARG A 164 8.39 11.07 -11.26
N GLU A 165 8.39 12.40 -11.35
CA GLU A 165 7.56 13.26 -10.50
C GLU A 165 6.06 13.03 -10.75
N VAL A 166 5.67 12.90 -12.02
CA VAL A 166 4.29 12.61 -12.42
C VAL A 166 3.90 11.20 -11.99
N LEU A 167 4.80 10.22 -12.07
CA LEU A 167 4.57 8.86 -11.56
C LEU A 167 4.30 8.86 -10.05
N ILE A 168 5.14 9.54 -9.28
CA ILE A 168 4.98 9.64 -7.81
C ILE A 168 3.66 10.30 -7.44
N ARG A 169 3.28 11.36 -8.17
CA ARG A 169 1.99 12.03 -7.96
C ARG A 169 0.79 11.15 -8.35
N SER A 170 0.92 10.38 -9.43
CA SER A 170 -0.09 9.41 -9.86
C SER A 170 -0.30 8.33 -8.80
N LEU A 171 0.80 7.82 -8.24
CA LEU A 171 0.78 6.86 -7.13
C LEU A 171 0.20 7.48 -5.85
N GLY A 172 0.52 8.73 -5.56
CA GLY A 172 -0.07 9.49 -4.46
C GLY A 172 -1.59 9.56 -4.57
N TRP A 173 -2.14 9.93 -5.75
CA TRP A 173 -3.58 9.96 -5.95
C TRP A 173 -4.20 8.56 -5.88
N CYS A 174 -3.62 7.59 -6.58
CA CYS A 174 -4.14 6.21 -6.60
C CYS A 174 -4.18 5.59 -5.20
N PHE A 175 -3.06 5.60 -4.48
CA PHE A 175 -2.98 4.98 -3.15
C PHE A 175 -3.67 5.81 -2.08
N GLY A 176 -3.70 7.13 -2.22
CA GLY A 176 -4.46 8.02 -1.34
C GLY A 176 -5.95 7.75 -1.43
N ILE A 177 -6.50 7.67 -2.65
CA ILE A 177 -7.93 7.36 -2.87
C ILE A 177 -8.25 5.93 -2.45
N ALA A 178 -7.38 4.95 -2.73
CA ALA A 178 -7.59 3.58 -2.25
C ALA A 178 -7.54 3.48 -0.72
N THR A 179 -6.64 4.23 -0.06
CA THR A 179 -6.58 4.31 1.41
C THR A 179 -7.86 4.93 1.97
N LEU A 180 -8.33 6.03 1.38
CA LEU A 180 -9.57 6.69 1.80
C LEU A 180 -10.78 5.76 1.61
N ALA A 181 -10.87 5.09 0.46
CA ALA A 181 -11.92 4.12 0.17
C ALA A 181 -11.92 2.97 1.19
N LEU A 182 -10.74 2.45 1.54
CA LEU A 182 -10.58 1.40 2.55
C LEU A 182 -10.99 1.90 3.94
N ALA A 183 -10.55 3.11 4.34
CA ALA A 183 -10.91 3.69 5.64
C ALA A 183 -12.43 3.88 5.78
N ILE A 184 -13.10 4.38 4.73
CA ILE A 184 -14.57 4.49 4.69
C ILE A 184 -15.21 3.11 4.81
N ALA A 185 -14.71 2.11 4.08
CA ALA A 185 -15.26 0.76 4.13
C ALA A 185 -15.08 0.12 5.51
N LEU A 186 -13.93 0.31 6.15
CA LEU A 186 -13.69 -0.18 7.52
C LEU A 186 -14.62 0.49 8.52
N ALA A 187 -14.84 1.80 8.39
CA ALA A 187 -15.81 2.51 9.22
C ALA A 187 -17.23 1.96 9.04
N TRP A 188 -17.65 1.71 7.79
CA TRP A 188 -18.95 1.10 7.50
C TRP A 188 -19.12 -0.27 8.16
N HIS A 189 -18.09 -1.13 8.10
CA HIS A 189 -18.11 -2.47 8.68
C HIS A 189 -17.87 -2.47 10.21
N GLY A 190 -17.80 -1.31 10.87
CA GLY A 190 -17.52 -1.22 12.31
C GLY A 190 -16.10 -1.62 12.71
N ALA A 191 -15.21 -1.78 11.72
CA ALA A 191 -13.83 -2.25 11.87
C ALA A 191 -12.80 -1.11 11.91
N LEU A 192 -13.26 0.15 11.99
CA LEU A 192 -12.45 1.32 12.28
C LEU A 192 -12.84 1.89 13.66
N PRO A 193 -12.32 1.33 14.77
CA PRO A 193 -12.65 1.85 16.09
C PRO A 193 -12.17 3.30 16.20
N GLY A 194 -12.99 4.19 16.78
CA GLY A 194 -12.54 5.56 17.10
C GLY A 194 -11.25 5.57 17.95
N ALA A 195 -11.03 4.50 18.74
CA ALA A 195 -9.82 4.28 19.50
C ALA A 195 -8.55 4.07 18.66
N ALA A 196 -8.66 3.69 17.37
CA ALA A 196 -7.52 3.53 16.46
C ALA A 196 -7.01 4.88 15.91
N ILE A 197 -7.80 5.96 16.03
CA ILE A 197 -7.43 7.30 15.54
C ILE A 197 -6.16 7.80 16.23
N ALA A 198 -6.10 7.75 17.56
CA ALA A 198 -4.95 8.26 18.30
C ALA A 198 -3.66 7.45 18.02
N PRO A 199 -3.65 6.10 18.07
CA PRO A 199 -2.51 5.31 17.64
C PRO A 199 -2.09 5.53 16.18
N SER A 200 -3.05 5.69 15.26
CA SER A 200 -2.77 5.98 13.85
C SER A 200 -2.15 7.38 13.67
N LEU A 201 -2.60 8.37 14.46
CA LEU A 201 -1.99 9.70 14.52
C LEU A 201 -0.57 9.65 15.08
N TRP A 202 -0.33 8.87 16.13
CA TRP A 202 1.02 8.65 16.66
C TRP A 202 1.94 7.97 15.65
N ALA A 203 1.43 7.01 14.89
CA ALA A 203 2.16 6.33 13.82
C ALA A 203 2.54 7.24 12.64
N LEU A 204 1.88 8.39 12.47
CA LEU A 204 2.22 9.36 11.44
C LEU A 204 3.63 9.95 11.66
N LEU A 205 3.99 10.25 12.92
CA LEU A 205 5.29 10.83 13.25
C LEU A 205 6.47 9.95 12.80
N PRO A 206 6.60 8.67 13.23
CA PRO A 206 7.68 7.81 12.75
C PRO A 206 7.59 7.58 11.23
N THR A 207 6.39 7.56 10.65
CA THR A 207 6.25 7.45 9.19
C THR A 207 6.90 8.61 8.45
N VAL A 208 6.64 9.85 8.87
CA VAL A 208 7.20 11.07 8.24
C VAL A 208 8.71 11.16 8.45
N ILE A 209 9.19 10.81 9.65
CA ILE A 209 10.63 10.72 9.94
C ILE A 209 11.28 9.69 9.01
N GLY A 210 10.67 8.50 8.90
CA GLY A 210 11.12 7.44 8.01
C GLY A 210 11.21 7.91 6.57
N MET A 211 10.14 8.52 6.04
CA MET A 211 10.11 9.04 4.68
C MET A 211 11.21 10.07 4.42
N SER A 212 11.46 10.98 5.37
CA SER A 212 12.49 12.01 5.25
C SER A 212 13.88 11.38 5.19
N LEU A 213 14.16 10.42 6.08
CA LEU A 213 15.41 9.66 6.07
C LEU A 213 15.57 8.85 4.78
N GLY A 214 14.50 8.20 4.32
CA GLY A 214 14.49 7.42 3.09
C GLY A 214 14.79 8.29 1.88
N ALA A 215 14.17 9.46 1.77
CA ALA A 215 14.40 10.42 0.70
C ALA A 215 15.87 10.93 0.69
N TRP A 216 16.47 11.12 1.86
CA TRP A 216 17.88 11.49 1.99
C TRP A 216 18.83 10.35 1.56
N VAL A 217 18.57 9.12 2.00
CA VAL A 217 19.37 7.92 1.65
C VAL A 217 19.24 7.58 0.17
N ARG A 218 18.09 7.87 -0.45
CA ARG A 218 17.76 7.53 -1.83
C ARG A 218 18.83 7.89 -2.86
N ASN A 219 19.48 9.03 -2.68
CA ASN A 219 20.53 9.51 -3.60
C ASN A 219 21.92 8.88 -3.32
N ARG A 220 22.02 8.07 -2.27
CA ARG A 220 23.27 7.44 -1.80
C ARG A 220 23.29 5.92 -1.98
N ILE A 221 22.18 5.31 -2.37
CA ILE A 221 22.06 3.86 -2.55
C ILE A 221 21.81 3.51 -4.02
N SER A 222 22.31 2.36 -4.46
CA SER A 222 21.99 1.89 -5.81
C SER A 222 20.54 1.41 -5.88
N ALA A 223 19.85 1.81 -6.94
CA ALA A 223 18.45 1.43 -7.15
C ALA A 223 18.28 -0.10 -7.23
N ASP A 224 19.24 -0.82 -7.81
CA ASP A 224 19.17 -2.28 -7.91
C ASP A 224 19.41 -2.98 -6.57
N MET A 225 20.32 -2.49 -5.73
CA MET A 225 20.52 -3.04 -4.38
C MET A 225 19.26 -2.87 -3.54
N PHE A 226 18.71 -1.66 -3.51
CA PHE A 226 17.46 -1.40 -2.78
C PHE A 226 16.33 -2.28 -3.28
N ARG A 227 16.16 -2.40 -4.61
CA ARG A 227 15.15 -3.25 -5.23
C ARG A 227 15.28 -4.70 -4.78
N ARG A 228 16.48 -5.29 -4.87
CA ARG A 228 16.74 -6.69 -4.49
C ARG A 228 16.44 -6.90 -3.02
N PHE A 229 16.94 -6.03 -2.14
CA PHE A 229 16.70 -6.12 -0.71
C PHE A 229 15.21 -6.02 -0.39
N PHE A 230 14.54 -4.99 -0.90
CA PHE A 230 13.11 -4.75 -0.68
C PHE A 230 12.25 -5.95 -1.08
N PHE A 231 12.41 -6.45 -2.32
CA PHE A 231 11.60 -7.56 -2.79
C PHE A 231 11.97 -8.89 -2.14
N THR A 232 13.24 -9.11 -1.77
CA THR A 232 13.62 -10.32 -1.01
C THR A 232 12.96 -10.32 0.37
N THR A 233 12.95 -9.18 1.06
CA THR A 233 12.26 -9.03 2.35
C THR A 233 10.75 -9.26 2.20
N LEU A 234 10.12 -8.72 1.16
CA LEU A 234 8.70 -8.98 0.89
C LEU A 234 8.41 -10.45 0.59
N LEU A 235 9.32 -11.15 -0.11
CA LEU A 235 9.15 -12.58 -0.38
C LEU A 235 9.19 -13.38 0.93
N VAL A 236 10.15 -13.09 1.81
CA VAL A 236 10.25 -13.74 3.12
C VAL A 236 9.01 -13.47 3.96
N LEU A 237 8.53 -12.22 4.03
CA LEU A 237 7.29 -11.88 4.74
C LEU A 237 6.07 -12.58 4.14
N GLY A 238 6.00 -12.67 2.81
CA GLY A 238 4.92 -13.34 2.10
C GLY A 238 4.84 -14.83 2.42
N LEU A 239 5.99 -15.53 2.34
CA LEU A 239 6.10 -16.94 2.68
C LEU A 239 5.79 -17.20 4.16
N GLN A 240 6.26 -16.33 5.06
CA GLN A 240 5.96 -16.43 6.49
C GLN A 240 4.46 -16.27 6.78
N GLY A 241 3.79 -15.30 6.14
CA GLY A 241 2.35 -15.10 6.31
C GLY A 241 1.51 -16.28 5.81
N MET A 242 1.95 -16.93 4.73
CA MET A 242 1.33 -18.17 4.24
C MET A 242 1.56 -19.34 5.21
N TRP A 243 2.78 -19.49 5.74
CA TRP A 243 3.11 -20.54 6.70
C TRP A 243 2.28 -20.42 7.99
N GLN A 244 2.16 -19.22 8.55
CA GLN A 244 1.37 -18.95 9.76
C GLN A 244 -0.12 -19.28 9.61
N ALA A 245 -0.65 -19.30 8.40
CA ALA A 245 -2.04 -19.65 8.17
C ALA A 245 -2.28 -21.16 8.04
N LEU A 246 -1.23 -21.95 7.84
CA LEU A 246 -1.27 -23.40 7.66
C LEU A 246 -0.88 -24.18 8.93
N ALA A 247 -0.17 -23.52 9.86
CA ALA A 247 0.30 -24.08 11.13
C ALA A 247 -0.72 -23.88 12.25
#